data_AF-A0A2U1QRJ8-F1
#
_entry.id   AF-A0A2U1QRJ8-F1
#
_cell.length_a   1.000
_cell.length_b   1.000
_cell.length_c   1.000
_cell.angle_alpha   90.00
_cell.angle_beta   90.00
_cell.angle_gamma   90.00
#
_symmetry.space_group_name_H-M   'P 1'
#
loop_
_entity.id
_entity.type
_entity.pdbx_description
1 polymer ?
#
loop_
_entity_poly.entity_id
_entity_poly.type
_entity_poly.pdbx_seq_one_letter_code
_entity_poly.pdbx_strand_id
1 'polypeptide(L)'
;MKDNQTKKYYWGIGLENETYMQFEESLIVSGEFIQEKIGFEKYSIDYRKCYKPESLAPMLKKAFNLTESYKVSRMMNSHSLEKLDINYQHKTLSPVKTVIDTEVGERIAEPIENPEYLGKSIMELFLEDQPYNIQSMITQRNKTMGSVHFDGDSIEFVTKYFENRTITDSCKELKATKKLFLDKINESSVLNGKLNFPDYNNGLNMFMTNQENLVLFNNGTYHFHITLPSLTEDSRIVDYNEFEKTHANAIYLLQWFEPFFISTLGSPDIMGVISDKYSLDKKFTLGSMRNAMSRYIGVGTYNKAMPKGKILTYKVDNFRKLLKFTKEENIWWRDQIEAHMEYEMLSEVGLDFNQEKMYQSGFEFRSFDEFPAEYLNDVLFSIILICEHSLNLPDVQWGHDSKVWNNLVFKTLKTGYATEINEEEKNELLNLLQLLNPSDSNYNTLKSEFDAIIMLDEFFFKILAVLHDKYKDNNICLDAMYGKKTSIPPKWDNFNKYQTERHLKQIVSFCDN
;
A
#
# COMPACT_ATOMS: atom_id res chain seq x y z
N MET A 1 36.10 1.70 27.99
CA MET A 1 35.55 1.93 26.64
C MET A 1 36.02 0.76 25.80
N LYS A 2 35.13 -0.16 25.40
CA LYS A 2 35.50 -1.19 24.41
C LYS A 2 35.72 -0.45 23.09
N ASP A 3 36.80 -0.77 22.37
CA ASP A 3 37.13 -0.16 21.08
C ASP A 3 35.87 -0.06 20.21
N ASN A 4 35.56 1.16 19.75
CA ASN A 4 34.60 1.33 18.67
C ASN A 4 35.19 0.58 17.48
N GLN A 5 34.67 -0.62 17.20
CA GLN A 5 35.05 -1.35 16.01
C GLN A 5 34.68 -0.46 14.82
N THR A 6 35.68 0.08 14.15
CA THR A 6 35.52 0.92 12.95
C THR A 6 34.79 0.15 11.86
N LYS A 7 35.01 -1.17 11.81
CA LYS A 7 34.38 -2.12 10.88
C LYS A 7 33.27 -2.95 11.55
N LYS A 8 32.04 -2.85 11.06
CA LYS A 8 30.86 -3.58 11.61
C LYS A 8 29.82 -3.89 10.53
N TYR A 9 28.99 -4.91 10.77
CA TYR A 9 27.79 -5.15 9.97
C TYR A 9 26.67 -4.18 10.38
N TYR A 10 26.01 -3.65 9.36
CA TYR A 10 24.90 -2.72 9.46
C TYR A 10 23.70 -3.27 8.66
N TRP A 11 22.51 -3.16 9.23
CA TRP A 11 21.24 -3.41 8.54
C TRP A 11 20.21 -2.39 9.03
N GLY A 12 19.04 -2.36 8.42
CA GLY A 12 17.98 -1.47 8.88
C GLY A 12 16.59 -1.90 8.48
N ILE A 13 15.63 -1.59 9.36
CA ILE A 13 14.19 -1.76 9.13
C ILE A 13 13.50 -0.47 9.57
N GLY A 14 12.90 0.22 8.62
CA GLY A 14 12.03 1.37 8.84
C GLY A 14 10.65 1.10 8.27
N LEU A 15 9.61 1.57 8.96
CA LEU A 15 8.23 1.39 8.53
C LEU A 15 7.59 2.78 8.39
N GLU A 16 6.89 2.98 7.28
CA GLU A 16 5.97 4.09 7.06
C GLU A 16 4.58 3.49 6.89
N ASN A 17 3.57 4.11 7.51
CA ASN A 17 2.17 3.77 7.30
C ASN A 17 1.37 5.05 7.06
N GLU A 18 0.98 5.25 5.81
CA GLU A 18 0.01 6.26 5.40
C GLU A 18 -1.39 5.69 5.65
N THR A 19 -2.15 6.30 6.55
CA THR A 19 -3.49 5.85 6.93
C THR A 19 -4.44 7.03 7.08
N TYR A 20 -5.72 6.73 7.26
CA TYR A 20 -6.76 7.67 7.64
C TYR A 20 -7.27 7.32 9.04
N MET A 21 -8.06 8.20 9.66
CA MET A 21 -8.85 7.86 10.84
C MET A 21 -10.33 7.76 10.46
N GLN A 22 -11.09 6.96 11.19
CA GLN A 22 -12.50 6.68 10.95
C GLN A 22 -13.28 6.92 12.24
N PHE A 23 -14.45 7.57 12.15
CA PHE A 23 -15.39 7.61 13.28
C PHE A 23 -16.02 6.23 13.51
N GLU A 24 -16.17 5.84 14.77
CA GLU A 24 -16.84 4.58 15.15
C GLU A 24 -18.28 4.52 14.62
N GLU A 25 -18.96 5.67 14.59
CA GLU A 25 -20.29 5.82 14.01
C GLU A 25 -20.23 5.96 12.49
N SER A 26 -20.95 5.10 11.79
CA SER A 26 -21.21 5.23 10.35
C SER A 26 -22.30 6.27 10.09
N LEU A 27 -22.29 6.85 8.89
CA LEU A 27 -23.41 7.64 8.39
C LEU A 27 -24.42 6.72 7.69
N ILE A 28 -25.70 6.98 7.90
CA ILE A 28 -26.79 6.31 7.19
C ILE A 28 -27.27 7.22 6.06
N VAL A 29 -27.24 6.73 4.82
CA VAL A 29 -27.65 7.47 3.62
C VAL A 29 -28.58 6.63 2.75
N SER A 30 -29.41 7.27 1.93
CA SER A 30 -30.23 6.57 0.94
C SER A 30 -29.39 6.04 -0.22
N GLY A 31 -29.89 5.01 -0.92
CA GLY A 31 -29.27 4.57 -2.16
C GLY A 31 -29.31 5.65 -3.25
N GLU A 32 -30.32 6.53 -3.25
CA GLU A 32 -30.37 7.72 -4.12
C GLU A 32 -29.16 8.63 -3.86
N PHE A 33 -28.87 8.91 -2.58
CA PHE A 33 -27.71 9.71 -2.22
C PHE A 33 -26.41 9.08 -2.73
N ILE A 34 -26.22 7.76 -2.56
CA ILE A 34 -25.02 7.07 -3.06
C ILE A 34 -24.90 7.20 -4.58
N GLN A 35 -26.00 7.02 -5.33
CA GLN A 35 -25.97 7.11 -6.78
C GLN A 35 -25.64 8.53 -7.30
N GLU A 36 -26.11 9.57 -6.61
CA GLU A 36 -25.97 10.95 -7.05
C GLU A 36 -24.71 11.66 -6.54
N LYS A 37 -24.19 11.23 -5.38
CA LYS A 37 -23.16 11.97 -4.63
C LYS A 37 -21.79 11.34 -4.68
N ILE A 38 -21.50 10.44 -5.62
CA ILE A 38 -20.12 10.02 -5.87
C ILE A 38 -19.30 11.22 -6.41
N GLY A 39 -18.38 11.69 -5.58
CA GLY A 39 -17.52 12.83 -5.83
C GLY A 39 -16.04 12.50 -5.59
N PHE A 40 -15.30 13.54 -5.22
CA PHE A 40 -13.87 13.46 -4.93
C PHE A 40 -13.57 14.21 -3.63
N GLU A 41 -12.47 13.86 -2.98
CA GLU A 41 -11.99 14.59 -1.81
C GLU A 41 -11.46 15.96 -2.26
N LYS A 42 -11.89 17.04 -1.58
CA LYS A 42 -11.69 18.44 -2.01
C LYS A 42 -10.24 18.81 -2.31
N TYR A 43 -9.29 18.23 -1.59
CA TYR A 43 -7.87 18.54 -1.62
C TYR A 43 -7.03 17.43 -2.26
N SER A 44 -7.65 16.35 -2.72
CA SER A 44 -7.02 15.22 -3.39
C SER A 44 -7.34 15.19 -4.89
N ILE A 45 -6.80 14.20 -5.58
CA ILE A 45 -7.09 13.98 -6.99
C ILE A 45 -8.49 13.39 -7.18
N ASP A 46 -9.11 13.73 -8.31
CA ASP A 46 -10.41 13.17 -8.69
C ASP A 46 -10.23 11.75 -9.27
N TYR A 47 -10.22 10.76 -8.38
CA TYR A 47 -10.11 9.34 -8.75
C TYR A 47 -11.24 8.83 -9.63
N ARG A 48 -12.37 9.56 -9.74
CA ARG A 48 -13.43 9.19 -10.70
C ARG A 48 -12.94 9.26 -12.14
N LYS A 49 -11.94 10.10 -12.42
CA LYS A 49 -11.31 10.23 -13.74
C LYS A 49 -10.43 9.04 -14.10
N CYS A 50 -10.11 8.16 -13.15
CA CYS A 50 -9.40 6.91 -13.41
C CYS A 50 -10.33 5.81 -13.92
N TYR A 51 -11.64 6.07 -13.99
CA TYR A 51 -12.61 5.14 -14.55
C TYR A 51 -13.04 5.59 -15.95
N LYS A 52 -13.27 4.63 -16.84
CA LYS A 52 -13.85 4.91 -18.16
C LYS A 52 -15.21 5.60 -18.01
N PRO A 53 -15.57 6.55 -18.88
CA PRO A 53 -16.87 7.19 -18.85
C PRO A 53 -18.01 6.17 -18.79
N GLU A 54 -19.04 6.47 -17.99
CA GLU A 54 -20.26 5.65 -17.82
C GLU A 54 -20.06 4.27 -17.17
N SER A 55 -18.85 3.92 -16.71
CA SER A 55 -18.59 2.62 -16.06
C SER A 55 -19.19 2.49 -14.66
N LEU A 56 -19.22 3.58 -13.88
CA LEU A 56 -19.66 3.57 -12.47
C LEU A 56 -21.18 3.51 -12.29
N ALA A 57 -21.93 4.30 -13.07
CA ALA A 57 -23.37 4.48 -12.86
C ALA A 57 -24.18 3.15 -12.91
N PRO A 58 -23.90 2.21 -13.83
CA PRO A 58 -24.56 0.90 -13.82
C PRO A 58 -24.29 0.08 -12.55
N MET A 59 -23.07 0.18 -12.00
CA MET A 59 -22.70 -0.54 -10.76
C MET A 59 -23.53 -0.01 -9.59
N LEU A 60 -23.54 1.32 -9.42
CA LEU A 60 -24.25 1.99 -8.33
C LEU A 60 -25.76 1.73 -8.39
N LYS A 61 -26.37 1.85 -9.58
CA LYS A 61 -27.80 1.59 -9.80
C LYS A 61 -28.20 0.16 -9.45
N LYS A 62 -27.33 -0.80 -9.72
CA LYS A 62 -27.59 -2.21 -9.44
C LYS A 62 -27.42 -2.54 -7.96
N ALA A 63 -26.43 -1.94 -7.31
CA ALA A 63 -26.07 -2.25 -5.92
C ALA A 63 -26.95 -1.53 -4.88
N PHE A 64 -27.40 -0.30 -5.15
CA PHE A 64 -28.04 0.56 -4.16
C PHE A 64 -29.44 0.97 -4.59
N ASN A 65 -30.48 0.43 -3.95
CA ASN A 65 -31.87 0.80 -4.20
C ASN A 65 -32.15 2.21 -3.68
N LEU A 66 -32.81 3.04 -4.49
CA LEU A 66 -33.10 4.44 -4.19
C LEU A 66 -33.83 4.65 -2.84
N THR A 67 -34.69 3.71 -2.47
CA THR A 67 -35.55 3.81 -1.28
C THR A 67 -34.97 3.12 -0.04
N GLU A 68 -33.87 2.39 -0.18
CA GLU A 68 -33.20 1.71 0.93
C GLU A 68 -32.10 2.59 1.52
N SER A 69 -31.74 2.30 2.78
CA SER A 69 -30.64 2.98 3.47
C SER A 69 -29.39 2.10 3.53
N TYR A 70 -28.22 2.71 3.58
CA TYR A 70 -26.92 2.05 3.58
C TYR A 70 -25.97 2.75 4.55
N LYS A 71 -24.99 1.99 5.06
CA LYS A 71 -23.92 2.52 5.90
C LYS A 71 -22.75 2.98 5.05
N VAL A 72 -22.31 4.22 5.27
CA VAL A 72 -21.06 4.76 4.70
C VAL A 72 -20.14 5.22 5.83
N SER A 73 -18.83 5.06 5.63
CA SER A 73 -17.84 5.45 6.64
C SER A 73 -17.71 6.97 6.70
N ARG A 74 -17.41 7.48 7.89
CA ARG A 74 -17.03 8.87 8.13
C ARG A 74 -15.53 8.92 8.42
N MET A 75 -14.79 9.59 7.56
CA MET A 75 -13.33 9.55 7.54
C MET A 75 -12.69 10.92 7.83
N MET A 76 -11.55 10.88 8.50
CA MET A 76 -10.67 12.00 8.78
C MET A 76 -9.34 11.77 8.07
N ASN A 77 -8.97 12.69 7.19
CA ASN A 77 -7.66 12.76 6.57
C ASN A 77 -6.77 13.82 7.23
N SER A 78 -5.50 13.92 6.80
CA SER A 78 -4.59 15.01 7.22
C SER A 78 -5.22 16.39 7.04
N HIS A 79 -5.85 16.62 5.89
CA HIS A 79 -6.51 17.88 5.57
C HIS A 79 -7.68 18.20 6.50
N SER A 80 -8.40 17.18 6.98
CA SER A 80 -9.45 17.36 7.99
C SER A 80 -8.85 17.95 9.27
N LEU A 81 -7.68 17.47 9.68
CA LEU A 81 -7.01 17.93 10.89
C LEU A 81 -6.38 19.33 10.73
N GLU A 82 -5.80 19.64 9.57
CA GLU A 82 -5.05 20.88 9.34
C GLU A 82 -5.87 22.05 8.79
N LYS A 83 -6.94 21.76 8.04
CA LYS A 83 -7.66 22.77 7.25
C LYS A 83 -9.08 23.02 7.71
N LEU A 84 -9.61 22.20 8.62
CA LEU A 84 -10.95 22.36 9.18
C LEU A 84 -10.89 22.79 10.64
N ASP A 85 -11.87 23.56 11.08
CA ASP A 85 -12.15 23.76 12.49
C ASP A 85 -13.05 22.64 13.04
N ILE A 86 -13.42 22.74 14.32
CA ILE A 86 -14.27 21.75 15.02
C ILE A 86 -15.72 21.69 14.51
N ASN A 87 -16.17 22.69 13.74
CA ASN A 87 -17.46 22.70 13.05
C ASN A 87 -17.32 22.22 11.60
N TYR A 88 -16.15 21.68 11.24
CA TYR A 88 -15.78 21.25 9.91
C TYR A 88 -15.82 22.35 8.85
N GLN A 89 -15.70 23.61 9.27
CA GLN A 89 -15.58 24.72 8.35
C GLN A 89 -14.17 24.78 7.80
N HIS A 90 -14.05 24.96 6.49
CA HIS A 90 -12.74 25.11 5.86
C HIS A 90 -12.11 26.44 6.21
N LYS A 91 -10.80 26.47 6.44
CA LYS A 91 -10.03 27.72 6.59
C LYS A 91 -10.19 28.67 5.40
N THR A 92 -10.26 28.11 4.20
CA THR A 92 -10.43 28.88 2.95
C THR A 92 -11.55 28.32 2.09
N LEU A 93 -12.26 29.22 1.43
CA LEU A 93 -13.25 28.93 0.41
C LEU A 93 -12.56 28.81 -0.95
N SER A 94 -13.03 27.84 -1.75
CA SER A 94 -12.58 27.71 -3.13
C SER A 94 -13.08 28.93 -3.92
N PRO A 95 -12.22 29.59 -4.71
CA PRO A 95 -12.65 30.71 -5.52
C PRO A 95 -13.66 30.23 -6.58
N VAL A 96 -14.74 30.99 -6.77
CA VAL A 96 -15.83 30.69 -7.73
C VAL A 96 -15.32 30.57 -9.17
N LYS A 97 -14.18 31.20 -9.48
CA LYS A 97 -13.41 30.99 -10.71
C LYS A 97 -11.97 30.67 -10.33
N THR A 98 -11.47 29.52 -10.74
CA THR A 98 -10.07 29.08 -10.53
C THR A 98 -9.08 29.92 -11.33
N VAL A 99 -9.53 30.56 -12.41
CA VAL A 99 -8.72 31.39 -13.30
C VAL A 99 -9.41 32.73 -13.50
N ILE A 100 -8.69 33.81 -13.25
CA ILE A 100 -9.10 35.18 -13.51
C ILE A 100 -8.36 35.63 -14.77
N ASP A 101 -9.10 35.98 -15.82
CA ASP A 101 -8.53 36.68 -16.97
C ASP A 101 -8.13 38.09 -16.54
N THR A 102 -6.83 38.36 -16.60
CA THR A 102 -6.30 39.72 -16.43
C THR A 102 -5.74 40.23 -17.75
N GLU A 103 -5.61 41.55 -17.91
CA GLU A 103 -5.02 42.18 -19.10
C GLU A 103 -3.56 41.70 -19.39
N VAL A 104 -2.96 40.95 -18.47
CA VAL A 104 -1.58 40.42 -18.54
C VAL A 104 -1.53 38.87 -18.53
N GLY A 105 -2.68 38.20 -18.69
CA GLY A 105 -2.80 36.74 -18.75
C GLY A 105 -3.69 36.11 -17.67
N GLU A 106 -3.81 34.79 -17.71
CA GLU A 106 -4.57 33.97 -16.75
C GLU A 106 -3.86 33.93 -15.38
N ARG A 107 -4.52 34.36 -14.30
CA ARG A 107 -4.00 34.28 -12.92
C ARG A 107 -4.87 33.35 -12.08
N ILE A 108 -4.24 32.47 -11.30
CA ILE A 108 -4.94 31.62 -10.34
C ILE A 108 -5.57 32.52 -9.27
N ALA A 109 -6.88 32.40 -9.07
CA ALA A 109 -7.58 33.17 -8.05
C ALA A 109 -7.07 32.78 -6.65
N GLU A 110 -6.77 33.78 -5.82
CA GLU A 110 -6.34 33.52 -4.44
C GLU A 110 -7.52 32.99 -3.60
N PRO A 111 -7.29 32.00 -2.72
CA PRO A 111 -8.33 31.51 -1.82
C PRO A 111 -8.83 32.62 -0.90
N ILE A 112 -10.15 32.68 -0.68
CA ILE A 112 -10.78 33.64 0.22
C ILE A 112 -10.88 33.00 1.61
N GLU A 113 -10.54 33.73 2.67
CA GLU A 113 -10.76 33.25 4.04
C GLU A 113 -12.25 32.97 4.28
N ASN A 114 -12.55 31.85 4.93
CA ASN A 114 -13.93 31.51 5.26
C ASN A 114 -14.37 32.27 6.53
N PRO A 115 -15.37 33.17 6.47
CA PRO A 115 -15.83 33.90 7.65
C PRO A 115 -16.46 32.99 8.72
N GLU A 116 -16.87 31.77 8.35
CA GLU A 116 -17.43 30.79 9.29
C GLU A 116 -16.35 29.98 10.04
N TYR A 117 -15.08 30.08 9.63
CA TYR A 117 -13.97 29.38 10.28
C TYR A 117 -13.65 30.01 11.64
N LEU A 118 -13.62 29.19 12.69
CA LEU A 118 -13.41 29.61 14.08
C LEU A 118 -11.97 30.02 14.44
N GLY A 119 -11.12 30.24 13.43
CA GLY A 119 -9.76 30.77 13.59
C GLY A 119 -8.67 29.74 13.89
N LYS A 120 -9.01 28.55 14.39
CA LYS A 120 -8.07 27.45 14.66
C LYS A 120 -8.55 26.13 14.06
N SER A 121 -7.60 25.35 13.56
CA SER A 121 -7.85 24.02 13.04
C SER A 121 -8.04 23.00 14.17
N ILE A 122 -8.60 21.84 13.85
CA ILE A 122 -8.73 20.72 14.78
C ILE A 122 -7.36 20.34 15.36
N MET A 123 -6.31 20.31 14.55
CA MET A 123 -4.96 19.98 15.01
C MET A 123 -4.38 21.07 15.92
N GLU A 124 -4.59 22.35 15.61
CA GLU A 124 -4.14 23.45 16.47
C GLU A 124 -4.82 23.39 17.85
N LEU A 125 -6.14 23.20 17.88
CA LEU A 125 -6.91 23.04 19.12
C LEU A 125 -6.49 21.80 19.89
N PHE A 126 -6.26 20.68 19.19
CA PHE A 126 -5.78 19.45 19.82
C PHE A 126 -4.45 19.68 20.54
N LEU A 127 -3.50 20.37 19.91
CA LEU A 127 -2.14 20.48 20.43
C LEU A 127 -1.95 21.52 21.54
N GLU A 128 -2.88 22.47 21.71
CA GLU A 128 -2.78 23.56 22.69
C GLU A 128 -2.61 23.07 24.12
N ASP A 129 -3.38 22.06 24.51
CA ASP A 129 -3.37 21.52 25.87
C ASP A 129 -2.49 20.26 26.01
N GLN A 130 -1.75 19.90 24.95
CA GLN A 130 -0.96 18.67 24.95
C GLN A 130 0.45 18.90 25.50
N PRO A 131 1.00 17.95 26.27
CA PRO A 131 2.36 18.05 26.76
C PRO A 131 3.38 17.99 25.60
N TYR A 132 4.58 18.50 25.85
CA TYR A 132 5.63 18.65 24.83
C TYR A 132 5.90 17.37 24.04
N ASN A 133 5.89 16.21 24.68
CA ASN A 133 6.15 14.92 24.02
C ASN A 133 5.11 14.57 22.95
N ILE A 134 3.85 14.98 23.11
CA ILE A 134 2.80 14.80 22.09
C ILE A 134 2.97 15.84 20.99
N GLN A 135 3.23 17.10 21.35
CA GLN A 135 3.50 18.14 20.36
C GLN A 135 4.74 17.86 19.50
N SER A 136 5.78 17.23 20.07
CA SER A 136 7.00 16.86 19.35
C SER A 136 6.85 15.62 18.48
N MET A 137 5.80 14.84 18.67
CA MET A 137 5.49 13.67 17.87
C MET A 137 5.00 14.07 16.46
N ILE A 138 4.30 15.20 16.37
CA ILE A 138 3.79 15.75 15.10
C ILE A 138 4.87 16.58 14.43
N THR A 139 5.11 16.33 13.14
CA THR A 139 5.99 17.17 12.34
C THR A 139 5.36 18.54 12.10
N GLN A 140 6.10 19.59 12.47
CA GLN A 140 5.71 21.00 12.33
C GLN A 140 6.80 21.75 11.56
N ARG A 141 6.50 22.95 11.05
CA ARG A 141 7.50 23.78 10.31
C ARG A 141 8.81 23.99 11.08
N ASN A 142 8.73 24.08 12.41
CA ASN A 142 9.85 24.25 13.33
C ASN A 142 10.31 22.93 13.99
N LYS A 143 9.65 21.80 13.70
CA LYS A 143 9.95 20.46 14.25
C LYS A 143 9.84 19.43 13.13
N THR A 144 10.92 19.25 12.38
CA THR A 144 10.90 18.44 11.16
C THR A 144 11.05 16.93 11.40
N MET A 145 11.24 16.51 12.64
CA MET A 145 11.64 15.14 13.01
C MET A 145 10.57 14.37 13.79
N GLY A 146 9.29 14.73 13.65
CA GLY A 146 8.19 13.97 14.24
C GLY A 146 8.13 12.53 13.73
N SER A 147 7.31 11.71 14.38
CA SER A 147 6.94 10.35 13.93
C SER A 147 5.55 10.31 13.29
N VAL A 148 4.82 11.43 13.31
CA VAL A 148 3.54 11.62 12.62
C VAL A 148 3.66 12.79 11.65
N HIS A 149 3.39 12.55 10.38
CA HIS A 149 3.43 13.53 9.30
C HIS A 149 2.06 13.65 8.66
N PHE A 150 1.77 14.83 8.15
CA PHE A 150 0.63 15.08 7.29
C PHE A 150 1.16 15.24 5.87
N ASP A 151 1.21 14.11 5.14
CA ASP A 151 1.70 14.07 3.75
C ASP A 151 0.52 13.83 2.80
N GLY A 152 0.30 14.79 1.90
CA GLY A 152 -0.85 14.79 1.01
C GLY A 152 -2.15 14.64 1.79
N ASP A 153 -2.99 13.69 1.38
CA ASP A 153 -4.27 13.33 1.98
C ASP A 153 -4.14 12.33 3.14
N SER A 154 -2.97 11.80 3.45
CA SER A 154 -2.81 10.75 4.46
C SER A 154 -2.22 11.27 5.77
N ILE A 155 -2.47 10.55 6.85
CA ILE A 155 -1.72 10.68 8.10
C ILE A 155 -0.65 9.60 8.08
N GLU A 156 0.61 10.02 8.02
CA GLU A 156 1.75 9.13 7.88
C GLU A 156 2.43 8.90 9.23
N PHE A 157 2.50 7.65 9.66
CA PHE A 157 3.22 7.23 10.86
C PHE A 157 4.54 6.57 10.46
N VAL A 158 5.66 7.06 11.01
CA VAL A 158 6.98 6.56 10.67
C VAL A 158 7.76 6.13 11.91
N THR A 159 8.50 5.03 11.80
CA THR A 159 9.51 4.66 12.80
C THR A 159 10.72 5.59 12.71
N LYS A 160 11.24 6.02 13.86
CA LYS A 160 12.42 6.89 13.97
C LYS A 160 13.72 6.12 14.08
N TYR A 161 13.68 4.92 14.66
CA TYR A 161 14.87 4.08 14.77
C TYR A 161 14.96 3.16 13.56
N PHE A 162 16.13 3.15 12.89
CA PHE A 162 16.35 2.39 11.66
C PHE A 162 17.50 1.40 11.79
N GLU A 163 18.67 1.86 12.25
CA GLU A 163 19.90 1.08 12.26
C GLU A 163 19.82 -0.12 13.21
N ASN A 164 20.22 -1.28 12.69
CA ASN A 164 20.30 -2.56 13.38
C ASN A 164 19.03 -2.95 14.15
N ARG A 165 17.87 -2.51 13.63
CA ARG A 165 16.56 -2.82 14.20
C ARG A 165 16.13 -4.23 13.85
N THR A 166 15.32 -4.81 14.73
CA THR A 166 14.62 -6.05 14.45
C THR A 166 13.19 -5.76 13.97
N ILE A 167 12.59 -6.71 13.26
CA ILE A 167 11.16 -6.66 12.86
C ILE A 167 10.29 -6.37 14.08
N THR A 168 10.53 -7.08 15.19
CA THR A 168 9.75 -6.94 16.42
C THR A 168 9.84 -5.51 16.97
N ASP A 169 11.02 -4.90 16.94
CA ASP A 169 11.22 -3.56 17.48
C ASP A 169 10.54 -2.50 16.61
N SER A 170 10.70 -2.58 15.29
CA SER A 170 10.08 -1.63 14.36
C SER A 170 8.55 -1.73 14.38
N CYS A 171 7.99 -2.94 14.42
CA CYS A 171 6.53 -3.16 14.57
C CYS A 171 5.99 -2.58 15.88
N LYS A 172 6.69 -2.80 17.00
CA LYS A 172 6.28 -2.27 18.32
C LYS A 172 6.30 -0.75 18.34
N GLU A 173 7.32 -0.13 17.76
CA GLU A 173 7.45 1.32 17.67
C GLU A 173 6.31 1.95 16.86
N LEU A 174 6.02 1.41 15.68
CA LEU A 174 4.92 1.90 14.84
C LEU A 174 3.58 1.77 15.57
N LYS A 175 3.30 0.58 16.14
CA LYS A 175 2.07 0.32 16.90
C LYS A 175 1.93 1.24 18.10
N ALA A 176 3.00 1.46 18.86
CA ALA A 176 3.00 2.35 20.01
C ALA A 176 2.72 3.81 19.61
N THR A 177 3.30 4.27 18.50
CA THR A 177 3.11 5.64 17.99
C THR A 177 1.68 5.85 17.52
N LYS A 178 1.15 4.94 16.68
CA LYS A 178 -0.25 4.96 16.23
C LYS A 178 -1.21 4.98 17.42
N LYS A 179 -1.00 4.08 18.38
CA LYS A 179 -1.84 4.00 19.58
C LYS A 179 -1.78 5.28 20.40
N LEU A 180 -0.58 5.82 20.66
CA LEU A 180 -0.43 7.04 21.45
C LEU A 180 -1.14 8.24 20.80
N PHE A 181 -1.01 8.41 19.49
CA PHE A 181 -1.71 9.47 18.76
C PHE A 181 -3.23 9.32 18.86
N LEU A 182 -3.74 8.12 18.58
CA LEU A 182 -5.18 7.83 18.60
C LEU A 182 -5.78 7.97 20.00
N ASP A 183 -5.10 7.48 21.02
CA ASP A 183 -5.55 7.61 22.40
C ASP A 183 -5.63 9.10 22.79
N LYS A 184 -4.59 9.88 22.47
CA LYS A 184 -4.53 11.30 22.88
C LYS A 184 -5.53 12.18 22.16
N ILE A 185 -5.79 11.97 20.87
CA ILE A 185 -6.81 12.74 20.14
C ILE A 185 -8.23 12.39 20.60
N ASN A 186 -8.49 11.15 21.01
CA ASN A 186 -9.76 10.77 21.61
C ASN A 186 -9.91 11.31 23.04
N GLU A 187 -8.87 11.21 23.87
CA GLU A 187 -8.85 11.73 25.24
C GLU A 187 -9.06 13.25 25.30
N SER A 188 -8.54 13.99 24.31
CA SER A 188 -8.72 15.45 24.25
C SER A 188 -10.17 15.86 24.00
N SER A 189 -11.00 14.96 23.46
CA SER A 189 -12.38 15.26 23.06
C SER A 189 -12.51 16.48 22.13
N VAL A 190 -11.46 16.77 21.35
CA VAL A 190 -11.46 17.88 20.37
C VAL A 190 -12.49 17.67 19.25
N LEU A 191 -12.90 16.42 19.04
CA LEU A 191 -13.95 16.03 18.11
C LEU A 191 -15.11 15.37 18.85
N ASN A 192 -16.32 15.62 18.36
CA ASN A 192 -17.51 14.92 18.81
C ASN A 192 -17.57 13.53 18.17
N GLY A 193 -17.28 12.50 18.97
CA GLY A 193 -17.27 11.10 18.56
C GLY A 193 -15.89 10.46 18.66
N LYS A 194 -15.86 9.14 18.74
CA LYS A 194 -14.63 8.37 18.90
C LYS A 194 -14.04 7.99 17.55
N LEU A 195 -12.74 8.20 17.40
CA LEU A 195 -11.96 7.81 16.23
C LEU A 195 -11.26 6.46 16.45
N ASN A 196 -11.11 5.70 15.38
CA ASN A 196 -10.28 4.51 15.27
C ASN A 196 -9.47 4.57 13.96
N PHE A 197 -8.44 3.72 13.84
CA PHE A 197 -7.89 3.42 12.51
C PHE A 197 -8.82 2.42 11.81
N PRO A 198 -8.96 2.49 10.47
CA PRO A 198 -9.78 1.53 9.74
C PRO A 198 -9.18 0.12 9.85
N ASP A 199 -10.01 -0.87 10.16
CA ASP A 199 -9.59 -2.29 10.15
C ASP A 199 -9.45 -2.83 8.72
N TYR A 200 -10.04 -2.12 7.75
CA TYR A 200 -10.09 -2.50 6.34
C TYR A 200 -10.42 -1.30 5.46
N ASN A 201 -10.22 -1.43 4.16
CA ASN A 201 -10.48 -0.36 3.20
C ASN A 201 -11.98 -0.29 2.87
N ASN A 202 -12.67 0.72 3.41
CA ASN A 202 -14.07 0.96 3.08
C ASN A 202 -14.21 1.41 1.61
N GLY A 203 -15.16 0.84 0.87
CA GLY A 203 -15.36 1.20 -0.55
C GLY A 203 -16.16 2.48 -0.78
N LEU A 204 -16.88 2.97 0.23
CA LEU A 204 -17.66 4.21 0.20
C LEU A 204 -17.38 5.05 1.44
N ASN A 205 -16.77 6.22 1.24
CA ASN A 205 -16.29 7.07 2.33
C ASN A 205 -16.79 8.50 2.21
N MET A 206 -17.19 9.09 3.32
CA MET A 206 -17.39 10.54 3.43
C MET A 206 -16.25 11.14 4.26
N PHE A 207 -15.40 11.94 3.64
CA PHE A 207 -14.38 12.71 4.36
C PHE A 207 -14.99 13.96 4.98
N MET A 208 -14.55 14.34 6.18
CA MET A 208 -15.10 15.54 6.84
C MET A 208 -14.75 16.84 6.09
N THR A 209 -13.75 16.82 5.21
CA THR A 209 -13.41 17.89 4.26
C THR A 209 -14.38 18.00 3.08
N ASN A 210 -15.27 17.03 2.87
CA ASN A 210 -16.30 17.08 1.84
C ASN A 210 -17.52 16.27 2.28
N GLN A 211 -18.39 16.89 3.08
CA GLN A 211 -19.59 16.23 3.61
C GLN A 211 -20.74 16.13 2.61
N GLU A 212 -20.57 16.69 1.41
CA GLU A 212 -21.60 16.65 0.35
C GLU A 212 -21.42 15.45 -0.59
N ASN A 213 -20.27 14.79 -0.57
CA ASN A 213 -19.92 13.75 -1.52
C ASN A 213 -19.34 12.50 -0.85
N LEU A 214 -19.47 11.37 -1.54
CA LEU A 214 -18.82 10.10 -1.23
C LEU A 214 -17.64 9.85 -2.15
N VAL A 215 -16.58 9.25 -1.63
CA VAL A 215 -15.34 8.94 -2.32
C VAL A 215 -15.14 7.42 -2.38
N LEU A 216 -14.68 6.93 -3.54
CA LEU A 216 -14.49 5.51 -3.85
C LEU A 216 -13.07 5.00 -3.55
N PHE A 217 -12.08 5.90 -3.51
CA PHE A 217 -10.66 5.54 -3.47
C PHE A 217 -9.96 6.27 -2.32
N ASN A 218 -9.51 5.50 -1.32
CA ASN A 218 -8.72 6.00 -0.20
C ASN A 218 -8.17 4.81 0.60
N ASN A 219 -7.17 4.13 0.02
CA ASN A 219 -6.47 3.05 0.68
C ASN A 219 -5.26 3.62 1.40
N GLY A 220 -5.11 3.29 2.69
CA GLY A 220 -3.82 3.43 3.33
C GLY A 220 -2.76 2.56 2.64
N THR A 221 -1.49 2.76 2.98
CA THR A 221 -0.36 1.99 2.47
C THR A 221 0.64 1.72 3.59
N TYR A 222 1.42 0.67 3.40
CA TYR A 222 2.67 0.47 4.14
C TYR A 222 3.85 0.62 3.20
N HIS A 223 4.87 1.35 3.63
CA HIS A 223 6.18 1.32 3.01
C HIS A 223 7.21 0.69 3.95
N PHE A 224 8.02 -0.21 3.40
CA PHE A 224 9.05 -0.92 4.14
C PHE A 224 10.43 -0.50 3.65
N HIS A 225 11.18 0.15 4.52
CA HIS A 225 12.57 0.50 4.30
C HIS A 225 13.46 -0.61 4.83
N ILE A 226 14.26 -1.20 3.96
CA ILE A 226 15.09 -2.37 4.28
C ILE A 226 16.51 -2.13 3.79
N THR A 227 17.46 -2.28 4.70
CA THR A 227 18.88 -2.45 4.36
C THR A 227 19.31 -3.84 4.82
N LEU A 228 19.75 -4.68 3.89
CA LEU A 228 20.28 -6.01 4.19
C LEU A 228 21.66 -5.90 4.86
N PRO A 229 22.07 -6.91 5.66
CA PRO A 229 23.34 -6.89 6.37
C PRO A 229 24.53 -6.57 5.45
N SER A 230 25.13 -5.40 5.68
CA SER A 230 26.15 -4.79 4.84
C SER A 230 27.35 -4.40 5.69
N LEU A 231 28.55 -4.67 5.20
CA LEU A 231 29.77 -4.33 5.92
C LEU A 231 30.06 -2.82 5.78
N THR A 232 30.26 -2.17 6.92
CA THR A 232 30.59 -0.75 7.00
C THR A 232 31.92 -0.54 7.69
N GLU A 233 32.66 0.49 7.28
CA GLU A 233 33.84 1.02 7.95
C GLU A 233 33.67 2.54 8.10
N ASP A 234 33.83 3.06 9.32
CA ASP A 234 33.62 4.49 9.64
C ASP A 234 32.28 5.05 9.13
N SER A 235 31.21 4.24 9.32
CA SER A 235 29.85 4.52 8.87
C SER A 235 29.69 4.70 7.36
N ARG A 236 30.56 4.06 6.57
CA ARG A 236 30.47 4.00 5.12
C ARG A 236 30.45 2.55 4.66
N ILE A 237 29.62 2.25 3.67
CA ILE A 237 29.62 0.95 3.00
C ILE A 237 31.02 0.67 2.42
N VAL A 238 31.60 -0.48 2.75
CA VAL A 238 32.96 -0.87 2.33
C VAL A 238 32.99 -1.23 0.85
N ASP A 239 32.04 -2.05 0.40
CA ASP A 239 31.89 -2.44 -1.00
C ASP A 239 30.51 -2.01 -1.51
N TYR A 240 30.49 -0.86 -2.16
CA TYR A 240 29.25 -0.27 -2.64
C TYR A 240 28.71 -1.00 -3.89
N ASN A 241 29.57 -1.61 -4.70
CA ASN A 241 29.12 -2.38 -5.86
C ASN A 241 28.39 -3.65 -5.40
N GLU A 242 28.94 -4.35 -4.40
CA GLU A 242 28.29 -5.52 -3.83
C GLU A 242 27.00 -5.15 -3.08
N PHE A 243 27.00 -4.02 -2.37
CA PHE A 243 25.79 -3.47 -1.75
C PHE A 243 24.68 -3.26 -2.79
N GLU A 244 24.99 -2.56 -3.89
CA GLU A 244 24.02 -2.28 -4.95
C GLU A 244 23.52 -3.56 -5.61
N LYS A 245 24.43 -4.48 -5.95
CA LYS A 245 24.10 -5.77 -6.56
C LYS A 245 23.18 -6.59 -5.65
N THR A 246 23.52 -6.69 -4.36
CA THR A 246 22.77 -7.47 -3.37
C THR A 246 21.34 -6.94 -3.22
N HIS A 247 21.17 -5.63 -3.02
CA HIS A 247 19.85 -5.03 -2.85
C HIS A 247 19.02 -5.09 -4.12
N ALA A 248 19.63 -4.87 -5.29
CA ALA A 248 18.91 -4.95 -6.55
C ALA A 248 18.49 -6.39 -6.90
N ASN A 249 19.28 -7.41 -6.51
CA ASN A 249 18.88 -8.82 -6.64
C ASN A 249 17.69 -9.15 -5.73
N ALA A 250 17.72 -8.65 -4.49
CA ALA A 250 16.61 -8.80 -3.54
C ALA A 250 15.32 -8.14 -4.06
N ILE A 251 15.40 -6.92 -4.61
CA ILE A 251 14.25 -6.23 -5.21
C ILE A 251 13.66 -7.08 -6.34
N TYR A 252 14.49 -7.54 -7.29
CA TYR A 252 14.00 -8.36 -8.40
C TYR A 252 13.30 -9.64 -7.91
N LEU A 253 13.84 -10.30 -6.88
CA LEU A 253 13.14 -11.44 -6.30
C LEU A 253 11.82 -11.04 -5.65
N LEU A 254 11.77 -9.94 -4.89
CA LEU A 254 10.53 -9.46 -4.27
C LEU A 254 9.46 -9.10 -5.31
N GLN A 255 9.83 -8.56 -6.47
CA GLN A 255 8.90 -8.33 -7.59
C GLN A 255 8.24 -9.63 -8.07
N TRP A 256 8.98 -10.75 -8.10
CA TRP A 256 8.38 -12.07 -8.37
C TRP A 256 7.33 -12.48 -7.35
N PHE A 257 7.40 -11.93 -6.13
CA PHE A 257 6.45 -12.21 -5.06
C PHE A 257 5.27 -11.22 -4.95
N GLU A 258 5.30 -10.09 -5.65
CA GLU A 258 4.22 -9.10 -5.61
C GLU A 258 2.82 -9.66 -5.91
N PRO A 259 2.63 -10.57 -6.89
CA PRO A 259 1.33 -11.21 -7.11
C PRO A 259 0.79 -11.93 -5.85
N PHE A 260 1.66 -12.59 -5.07
CA PHE A 260 1.20 -13.28 -3.87
C PHE A 260 0.76 -12.29 -2.78
N PHE A 261 1.52 -11.21 -2.58
CA PHE A 261 1.13 -10.14 -1.65
C PHE A 261 -0.19 -9.49 -2.07
N ILE A 262 -0.40 -9.24 -3.36
CA ILE A 262 -1.68 -8.70 -3.86
C ILE A 262 -2.83 -9.68 -3.60
N SER A 263 -2.67 -10.98 -3.89
CA SER A 263 -3.72 -11.99 -3.67
C SER A 263 -4.11 -12.20 -2.20
N THR A 264 -3.22 -11.86 -1.26
CA THR A 264 -3.42 -12.12 0.17
C THR A 264 -3.66 -10.87 1.00
N LEU A 265 -3.18 -9.70 0.56
CA LEU A 265 -3.22 -8.44 1.32
C LEU A 265 -3.82 -7.27 0.52
N GLY A 266 -4.02 -7.41 -0.79
CA GLY A 266 -4.53 -6.33 -1.62
C GLY A 266 -5.98 -5.94 -1.29
N SER A 267 -6.33 -4.69 -1.58
CA SER A 267 -7.66 -4.14 -1.36
C SER A 267 -8.45 -4.06 -2.68
N PRO A 268 -9.49 -4.88 -2.88
CA PRO A 268 -10.30 -4.86 -4.10
C PRO A 268 -10.95 -3.49 -4.32
N ASP A 269 -11.31 -3.22 -5.57
CA ASP A 269 -12.23 -2.13 -5.89
C ASP A 269 -13.67 -2.60 -5.58
N ILE A 270 -14.43 -1.80 -4.84
CA ILE A 270 -15.83 -2.11 -4.52
C ILE A 270 -16.68 -2.27 -5.79
N MET A 271 -16.32 -1.58 -6.89
CA MET A 271 -16.98 -1.74 -8.19
C MET A 271 -16.71 -3.14 -8.77
N GLY A 272 -15.53 -3.71 -8.50
CA GLY A 272 -15.20 -5.10 -8.85
C GLY A 272 -16.07 -6.08 -8.11
N VAL A 273 -16.23 -5.87 -6.79
CA VAL A 273 -17.07 -6.71 -5.93
C VAL A 273 -18.55 -6.63 -6.33
N ILE A 274 -19.06 -5.42 -6.62
CA ILE A 274 -20.43 -5.21 -7.12
C ILE A 274 -20.63 -5.91 -8.46
N SER A 275 -19.69 -5.74 -9.39
CA SER A 275 -19.77 -6.36 -10.71
C SER A 275 -19.82 -7.88 -10.62
N ASP A 276 -18.96 -8.48 -9.80
CA ASP A 276 -18.91 -9.93 -9.62
C ASP A 276 -20.21 -10.46 -8.98
N LYS A 277 -20.66 -9.86 -7.87
CA LYS A 277 -21.90 -10.24 -7.16
C LYS A 277 -23.12 -10.25 -8.07
N TYR A 278 -23.23 -9.26 -8.96
CA TYR A 278 -24.38 -9.10 -9.85
C TYR A 278 -24.12 -9.57 -11.28
N SER A 279 -22.99 -10.21 -11.54
CA SER A 279 -22.60 -10.74 -12.85
C SER A 279 -22.69 -9.70 -13.97
N LEU A 280 -22.14 -8.51 -13.74
CA LEU A 280 -22.14 -7.40 -14.70
C LEU A 280 -20.96 -7.52 -15.68
N ASP A 281 -21.13 -6.95 -16.88
CA ASP A 281 -20.12 -7.02 -17.94
C ASP A 281 -18.88 -6.16 -17.65
N LYS A 282 -19.06 -5.07 -16.91
CA LYS A 282 -18.02 -4.09 -16.57
C LYS A 282 -17.06 -4.67 -15.52
N LYS A 283 -15.76 -4.71 -15.79
CA LYS A 283 -14.76 -5.34 -14.90
C LYS A 283 -13.83 -4.32 -14.26
N PHE A 284 -13.53 -4.58 -12.99
CA PHE A 284 -12.62 -3.80 -12.15
C PHE A 284 -11.76 -4.78 -11.35
N THR A 285 -10.69 -4.30 -10.73
CA THR A 285 -9.73 -5.13 -10.00
C THR A 285 -10.35 -5.72 -8.72
N LEU A 286 -10.12 -7.01 -8.49
CA LEU A 286 -10.44 -7.71 -7.24
C LEU A 286 -9.19 -7.94 -6.38
N GLY A 287 -7.98 -7.72 -6.92
CA GLY A 287 -6.73 -7.86 -6.19
C GLY A 287 -6.35 -6.59 -5.43
N SER A 288 -6.04 -5.53 -6.16
CA SER A 288 -5.69 -4.24 -5.55
C SER A 288 -6.06 -3.10 -6.48
N MET A 289 -6.86 -2.18 -5.94
CA MET A 289 -7.25 -0.95 -6.63
C MET A 289 -6.06 -0.01 -6.83
N ARG A 290 -5.19 0.09 -5.81
CA ARG A 290 -3.98 0.93 -5.86
C ARG A 290 -2.97 0.38 -6.86
N ASN A 291 -2.70 -0.92 -6.87
CA ASN A 291 -1.73 -1.50 -7.79
C ASN A 291 -2.22 -1.57 -9.24
N ALA A 292 -3.55 -1.55 -9.47
CA ALA A 292 -4.11 -1.53 -10.81
C ALA A 292 -4.02 -0.16 -11.49
N MET A 293 -4.23 0.95 -10.76
CA MET A 293 -4.40 2.27 -11.38
C MET A 293 -3.76 3.46 -10.65
N SER A 294 -3.06 3.27 -9.53
CA SER A 294 -2.42 4.38 -8.81
C SER A 294 -1.37 5.08 -9.67
N ARG A 295 -1.25 6.39 -9.48
CA ARG A 295 -0.20 7.20 -10.09
C ARG A 295 1.18 6.99 -9.45
N TYR A 296 1.24 6.60 -8.17
CA TYR A 296 2.49 6.59 -7.39
C TYR A 296 3.01 5.20 -7.05
N ILE A 297 2.16 4.17 -7.18
CA ILE A 297 2.51 2.78 -6.89
C ILE A 297 2.41 1.96 -8.18
N GLY A 298 3.36 1.06 -8.38
CA GLY A 298 3.42 0.13 -9.50
C GLY A 298 3.59 -1.32 -9.05
N VAL A 299 3.74 -2.23 -10.01
CA VAL A 299 4.05 -3.66 -9.78
C VAL A 299 5.12 -4.08 -10.79
N GLY A 300 6.28 -4.55 -10.30
CA GLY A 300 7.47 -4.89 -11.07
C GLY A 300 8.19 -3.71 -11.71
N THR A 301 7.82 -2.48 -11.38
CA THR A 301 8.20 -1.26 -12.10
C THR A 301 9.62 -0.76 -11.82
N TYR A 302 10.30 -1.24 -10.79
CA TYR A 302 11.72 -0.96 -10.57
C TYR A 302 12.55 -1.74 -11.58
N ASN A 303 13.55 -1.06 -12.15
CA ASN A 303 14.58 -1.66 -12.98
C ASN A 303 15.94 -1.14 -12.57
N LYS A 304 16.97 -1.99 -12.56
CA LYS A 304 18.36 -1.66 -12.20
C LYS A 304 18.95 -0.47 -12.99
N ALA A 305 18.45 -0.20 -14.20
CA ALA A 305 18.90 0.92 -15.01
C ALA A 305 18.27 2.27 -14.60
N MET A 306 17.29 2.27 -13.71
CA MET A 306 16.63 3.49 -13.24
C MET A 306 17.51 4.27 -12.25
N PRO A 307 17.32 5.60 -12.15
CA PRO A 307 18.03 6.38 -11.14
C PRO A 307 17.64 5.94 -9.71
N LYS A 308 18.53 6.23 -8.77
CA LYS A 308 18.33 5.98 -7.33
C LYS A 308 17.70 7.21 -6.65
N GLY A 309 17.13 7.02 -5.46
CA GLY A 309 16.53 8.09 -4.64
C GLY A 309 15.00 8.03 -4.61
N LYS A 310 14.38 9.10 -4.08
CA LYS A 310 12.91 9.22 -4.02
C LYS A 310 12.34 9.51 -5.40
N ILE A 311 11.84 8.49 -6.08
CA ILE A 311 11.13 8.60 -7.35
C ILE A 311 9.67 8.23 -7.12
N LEU A 312 8.75 9.05 -7.65
CA LEU A 312 7.31 8.86 -7.46
C LEU A 312 6.66 8.22 -8.69
N THR A 313 7.06 8.67 -9.88
CA THR A 313 6.46 8.24 -11.14
C THR A 313 7.52 8.10 -12.23
N TYR A 314 7.20 7.34 -13.26
CA TYR A 314 7.97 7.20 -14.48
C TYR A 314 7.07 7.31 -15.70
N LYS A 315 7.55 7.96 -16.77
CA LYS A 315 6.74 8.08 -18.01
C LYS A 315 6.56 6.71 -18.65
N VAL A 316 5.31 6.35 -18.98
CA VAL A 316 4.97 5.04 -19.57
C VAL A 316 5.76 4.79 -20.85
N ASP A 317 5.87 5.78 -21.74
CA ASP A 317 6.62 5.62 -23.00
C ASP A 317 8.13 5.41 -22.80
N ASN A 318 8.69 5.91 -21.69
CA ASN A 318 10.07 5.62 -21.34
C ASN A 318 10.20 4.24 -20.71
N PHE A 319 9.24 3.85 -19.87
CA PHE A 319 9.21 2.51 -19.28
C PHE A 319 9.13 1.42 -20.37
N ARG A 320 8.30 1.64 -21.39
CA ARG A 320 8.18 0.74 -22.55
C ARG A 320 9.52 0.44 -23.23
N LYS A 321 10.48 1.38 -23.21
CA LYS A 321 11.81 1.16 -23.80
C LYS A 321 12.65 0.16 -23.02
N LEU A 322 12.30 -0.11 -21.76
CA LEU A 322 12.93 -1.12 -20.92
C LEU A 322 12.30 -2.51 -21.12
N LEU A 323 11.05 -2.56 -21.57
CA LEU A 323 10.31 -3.82 -21.77
C LEU A 323 10.79 -4.55 -23.03
N LYS A 324 10.71 -5.88 -22.98
CA LYS A 324 10.96 -6.77 -24.13
C LYS A 324 9.75 -6.94 -25.06
N PHE A 325 8.61 -6.34 -24.71
CA PHE A 325 7.34 -6.52 -25.40
C PHE A 325 6.79 -5.18 -25.88
N THR A 326 6.08 -5.19 -27.01
CA THR A 326 5.37 -4.03 -27.55
C THR A 326 3.96 -3.90 -26.97
N LYS A 327 3.30 -2.76 -27.18
CA LYS A 327 1.92 -2.54 -26.73
C LYS A 327 0.95 -3.51 -27.39
N GLU A 328 1.18 -3.78 -28.67
CA GLU A 328 0.32 -4.62 -29.52
C GLU A 328 0.35 -6.09 -29.11
N GLU A 329 1.45 -6.55 -28.52
CA GLU A 329 1.55 -7.90 -27.95
C GLU A 329 0.68 -8.08 -26.70
N ASN A 330 0.28 -6.99 -26.04
CA ASN A 330 -0.59 -6.98 -24.86
C ASN A 330 -0.12 -7.95 -23.74
N ILE A 331 1.19 -8.08 -23.56
CA ILE A 331 1.78 -8.95 -22.54
C ILE A 331 1.93 -8.21 -21.22
N TRP A 332 2.37 -6.95 -21.24
CA TRP A 332 2.53 -6.18 -20.02
C TRP A 332 1.20 -6.12 -19.26
N TRP A 333 1.20 -6.50 -17.98
CA TRP A 333 -0.01 -6.55 -17.15
C TRP A 333 -0.82 -5.26 -17.24
N ARG A 334 -0.15 -4.11 -17.37
CA ARG A 334 -0.78 -2.80 -17.45
C ARG A 334 -1.59 -2.61 -18.74
N ASP A 335 -1.06 -3.12 -19.85
CA ASP A 335 -1.77 -3.10 -21.15
C ASP A 335 -3.00 -4.03 -21.08
N GLN A 336 -2.88 -5.16 -20.39
CA GLN A 336 -4.00 -6.07 -20.14
C GLN A 336 -5.09 -5.40 -19.28
N ILE A 337 -4.72 -4.61 -18.26
CA ILE A 337 -5.67 -3.81 -17.46
C ILE A 337 -6.39 -2.79 -18.36
N GLU A 338 -5.65 -2.01 -19.16
CA GLU A 338 -6.23 -1.01 -20.09
C GLU A 338 -7.24 -1.65 -21.07
N ALA A 339 -6.90 -2.85 -21.57
CA ALA A 339 -7.71 -3.59 -22.53
C ALA A 339 -8.95 -4.28 -21.92
N HIS A 340 -8.86 -4.81 -20.70
CA HIS A 340 -9.87 -5.70 -20.13
C HIS A 340 -10.65 -5.14 -18.95
N MET A 341 -10.24 -4.01 -18.39
CA MET A 341 -10.92 -3.35 -17.28
C MET A 341 -11.43 -1.96 -17.64
N GLU A 342 -12.27 -1.43 -16.78
CA GLU A 342 -12.96 -0.16 -16.99
C GLU A 342 -12.19 1.03 -16.40
N TYR A 343 -10.85 0.98 -16.47
CA TYR A 343 -9.95 2.04 -16.02
C TYR A 343 -9.41 2.88 -17.18
N GLU A 344 -9.25 4.17 -16.92
CA GLU A 344 -8.52 5.13 -17.74
C GLU A 344 -7.11 5.28 -17.17
N MET A 345 -6.12 4.69 -17.86
CA MET A 345 -4.75 4.62 -17.37
C MET A 345 -3.99 5.92 -17.63
N LEU A 346 -3.20 6.37 -16.64
CA LEU A 346 -2.43 7.61 -16.74
C LEU A 346 -1.25 7.51 -17.74
N SER A 347 -0.64 8.63 -18.12
CA SER A 347 0.57 8.65 -18.96
C SER A 347 1.86 8.35 -18.18
N GLU A 348 1.75 8.28 -16.86
CA GLU A 348 2.82 7.89 -15.95
C GLU A 348 2.44 6.60 -15.20
N VAL A 349 3.46 5.86 -14.76
CA VAL A 349 3.32 4.68 -13.92
C VAL A 349 4.04 4.94 -12.59
N GLY A 350 3.43 4.49 -11.50
CA GLY A 350 4.06 4.53 -10.18
C GLY A 350 5.22 3.55 -10.07
N LEU A 351 5.90 3.57 -8.92
CA LEU A 351 6.98 2.64 -8.62
C LEU A 351 6.62 1.75 -7.44
N ASP A 352 7.03 0.49 -7.52
CA ASP A 352 6.99 -0.54 -6.48
C ASP A 352 8.16 -0.44 -5.51
N PHE A 353 9.33 0.02 -5.98
CA PHE A 353 10.51 0.25 -5.14
C PHE A 353 11.20 1.58 -5.43
N ASN A 354 11.77 2.18 -4.38
CA ASN A 354 12.83 3.17 -4.49
C ASN A 354 14.13 2.58 -3.94
N GLN A 355 15.16 2.48 -4.76
CA GLN A 355 16.50 2.10 -4.28
C GLN A 355 17.20 3.33 -3.71
N GLU A 356 17.77 3.20 -2.51
CA GLU A 356 18.46 4.29 -1.82
C GLU A 356 17.62 5.58 -1.70
N LYS A 357 16.33 5.46 -1.35
CA LYS A 357 15.43 6.61 -1.06
C LYS A 357 16.10 7.61 -0.12
N MET A 358 16.78 7.09 0.91
CA MET A 358 17.69 7.83 1.77
C MET A 358 19.14 7.39 1.48
N TYR A 359 20.11 8.31 1.58
CA TYR A 359 21.52 8.03 1.30
C TYR A 359 22.02 6.80 2.10
N GLN A 360 22.61 5.81 1.41
CA GLN A 360 23.07 4.53 1.98
C GLN A 360 21.97 3.70 2.70
N SER A 361 20.69 3.88 2.32
CA SER A 361 19.60 2.97 2.67
C SER A 361 19.41 1.92 1.57
N GLY A 362 19.07 0.67 1.86
CA GLY A 362 18.92 -0.35 0.82
C GLY A 362 17.81 -0.01 -0.18
N PHE A 363 16.57 -0.31 0.18
CA PHE A 363 15.40 0.02 -0.63
C PHE A 363 14.18 0.33 0.22
N GLU A 364 13.25 1.08 -0.36
CA GLU A 364 11.87 1.20 0.08
C GLU A 364 10.99 0.31 -0.81
N PHE A 365 10.20 -0.57 -0.22
CA PHE A 365 9.14 -1.33 -0.89
C PHE A 365 7.79 -0.69 -0.57
N ARG A 366 7.01 -0.30 -1.59
CA ARG A 366 5.83 0.56 -1.44
C ARG A 366 4.56 0.04 -2.12
N SER A 367 4.55 -1.21 -2.61
CA SER A 367 3.41 -1.82 -3.32
C SER A 367 2.27 -2.33 -2.42
N PHE A 368 2.35 -2.13 -1.10
CA PHE A 368 1.37 -2.69 -0.16
C PHE A 368 0.20 -1.75 0.07
N ASP A 369 -1.01 -2.23 -0.20
CA ASP A 369 -2.20 -1.65 0.43
C ASP A 369 -2.10 -1.81 1.96
N GLU A 370 -2.76 -0.93 2.72
CA GLU A 370 -2.87 -1.08 4.17
C GLU A 370 -3.64 -2.36 4.54
N PHE A 371 -3.07 -3.09 5.50
CA PHE A 371 -3.61 -4.31 6.09
C PHE A 371 -3.52 -4.26 7.63
N PRO A 372 -4.17 -5.18 8.35
CA PRO A 372 -4.16 -5.20 9.82
C PRO A 372 -2.75 -5.28 10.39
N ALA A 373 -2.44 -4.40 11.35
CA ALA A 373 -1.11 -4.32 11.98
C ALA A 373 -0.68 -5.61 12.70
N GLU A 374 -1.61 -6.53 12.97
CA GLU A 374 -1.31 -7.85 13.51
C GLU A 374 -0.53 -8.75 12.53
N TYR A 375 -0.73 -8.59 11.22
CA TYR A 375 0.01 -9.34 10.19
C TYR A 375 1.40 -8.78 9.93
N LEU A 376 1.70 -7.56 10.38
CA LEU A 376 2.92 -6.82 10.04
C LEU A 376 4.21 -7.59 10.36
N ASN A 377 4.25 -8.34 11.47
CA ASN A 377 5.41 -9.15 11.82
C ASN A 377 5.63 -10.29 10.81
N ASP A 378 4.57 -11.02 10.43
CA ASP A 378 4.67 -12.14 9.51
C ASP A 378 4.91 -11.69 8.07
N VAL A 379 4.34 -10.55 7.66
CA VAL A 379 4.62 -9.94 6.35
C VAL A 379 6.08 -9.52 6.26
N LEU A 380 6.61 -8.77 7.23
CA LEU A 380 8.03 -8.42 7.25
C LEU A 380 8.92 -9.66 7.32
N PHE A 381 8.52 -10.69 8.08
CA PHE A 381 9.28 -11.94 8.13
C PHE A 381 9.32 -12.62 6.76
N SER A 382 8.21 -12.67 6.04
CA SER A 382 8.18 -13.20 4.66
C SER A 382 9.11 -12.41 3.74
N ILE A 383 9.14 -11.07 3.84
CA ILE A 383 10.03 -10.21 3.04
C ILE A 383 11.50 -10.53 3.36
N ILE A 384 11.89 -10.55 4.64
CA ILE A 384 13.27 -10.86 5.04
C ILE A 384 13.66 -12.29 4.66
N LEU A 385 12.74 -13.25 4.74
CA LEU A 385 12.97 -14.63 4.29
C LEU A 385 13.20 -14.71 2.78
N ILE A 386 12.45 -13.95 1.99
CA ILE A 386 12.68 -13.83 0.54
C ILE A 386 14.02 -13.15 0.26
N CYS A 387 14.38 -12.10 1.01
CA CYS A 387 15.70 -11.47 0.90
C CYS A 387 16.85 -12.44 1.25
N GLU A 388 16.71 -13.25 2.30
CA GLU A 388 17.67 -14.31 2.63
C GLU A 388 17.85 -15.29 1.45
N HIS A 389 16.74 -15.69 0.83
CA HIS A 389 16.81 -16.55 -0.34
C HIS A 389 17.53 -15.88 -1.52
N SER A 390 17.32 -14.57 -1.71
CA SER A 390 18.01 -13.80 -2.76
C SER A 390 19.53 -13.76 -2.60
N LEU A 391 20.07 -13.89 -1.38
CA LEU A 391 21.52 -14.01 -1.15
C LEU A 391 22.09 -15.33 -1.68
N ASN A 392 21.24 -16.34 -1.81
CA ASN A 392 21.58 -17.69 -2.23
C ASN A 392 21.08 -18.01 -3.65
N LEU A 393 20.48 -17.02 -4.32
CA LEU A 393 19.94 -17.11 -5.67
C LEU A 393 20.47 -15.91 -6.49
N PRO A 394 21.72 -15.96 -6.98
CA PRO A 394 22.31 -14.85 -7.71
C PRO A 394 21.64 -14.66 -9.07
N ASP A 395 21.68 -13.43 -9.58
CA ASP A 395 21.27 -13.05 -10.93
C ASP A 395 19.79 -13.33 -11.25
N VAL A 396 18.92 -13.05 -10.28
CA VAL A 396 17.45 -13.09 -10.46
C VAL A 396 17.07 -12.24 -11.66
N GLN A 397 16.28 -12.82 -12.56
CA GLN A 397 15.80 -12.13 -13.75
C GLN A 397 14.67 -11.17 -13.40
N TRP A 398 14.55 -10.09 -14.17
CA TRP A 398 13.48 -9.12 -13.97
C TRP A 398 12.13 -9.76 -14.34
N GLY A 399 11.15 -9.70 -13.44
CA GLY A 399 9.84 -10.35 -13.63
C GLY A 399 9.14 -9.91 -14.91
N HIS A 400 9.30 -8.65 -15.32
CA HIS A 400 8.72 -8.14 -16.56
C HIS A 400 9.20 -8.85 -17.83
N ASP A 401 10.35 -9.51 -17.82
CA ASP A 401 10.82 -10.29 -18.96
C ASP A 401 10.08 -11.62 -19.12
N SER A 402 9.37 -12.07 -18.08
CA SER A 402 8.57 -13.30 -18.11
C SER A 402 7.12 -13.00 -18.47
N LYS A 403 6.64 -13.63 -19.54
CA LYS A 403 5.21 -13.59 -19.92
C LYS A 403 4.34 -14.22 -18.82
N VAL A 404 4.83 -15.30 -18.19
CA VAL A 404 4.13 -16.00 -17.11
C VAL A 404 3.94 -15.08 -15.92
N TRP A 405 4.99 -14.36 -15.50
CA TRP A 405 4.89 -13.40 -14.40
C TRP A 405 3.91 -12.26 -14.71
N ASN A 406 3.98 -11.63 -15.89
CA ASN A 406 3.03 -10.56 -16.26
C ASN A 406 1.58 -11.06 -16.27
N ASN A 407 1.35 -12.26 -16.80
CA ASN A 407 0.02 -12.88 -16.77
C ASN A 407 -0.45 -13.17 -15.35
N LEU A 408 0.44 -13.63 -14.47
CA LEU A 408 0.12 -13.87 -13.07
C LEU A 408 -0.22 -12.58 -12.32
N VAL A 409 0.52 -11.48 -12.56
CA VAL A 409 0.19 -10.14 -12.04
C VAL A 409 -1.22 -9.72 -12.50
N PHE A 410 -1.50 -9.79 -13.81
CA PHE A 410 -2.81 -9.43 -14.34
C PHE A 410 -3.94 -10.30 -13.75
N LYS A 411 -3.74 -11.62 -13.71
CA LYS A 411 -4.69 -12.59 -13.13
C LYS A 411 -4.98 -12.27 -11.66
N THR A 412 -3.94 -11.92 -10.91
CA THR A 412 -4.04 -11.55 -9.50
C THR A 412 -4.79 -10.24 -9.31
N LEU A 413 -4.48 -9.20 -10.09
CA LEU A 413 -5.25 -7.95 -10.07
C LEU A 413 -6.72 -8.21 -10.44
N LYS A 414 -6.97 -9.07 -11.43
CA LYS A 414 -8.32 -9.40 -11.89
C LYS A 414 -9.15 -10.17 -10.88
N THR A 415 -8.56 -11.14 -10.17
CA THR A 415 -9.32 -12.14 -9.38
C THR A 415 -9.02 -12.13 -7.88
N GLY A 416 -8.00 -11.39 -7.43
CA GLY A 416 -7.66 -11.25 -6.01
C GLY A 416 -7.40 -12.59 -5.31
N TYR A 417 -8.02 -12.79 -4.16
CA TYR A 417 -7.90 -14.01 -3.36
C TYR A 417 -8.37 -15.27 -4.09
N ALA A 418 -9.23 -15.12 -5.11
CA ALA A 418 -9.72 -16.24 -5.92
C ALA A 418 -8.74 -16.65 -7.04
N THR A 419 -7.52 -16.10 -7.04
CA THR A 419 -6.52 -16.44 -8.05
C THR A 419 -6.07 -17.89 -7.89
N GLU A 420 -6.32 -18.69 -8.92
CA GLU A 420 -5.74 -20.03 -9.05
C GLU A 420 -4.33 -19.95 -9.65
N ILE A 421 -3.51 -20.99 -9.46
CA ILE A 421 -2.18 -21.12 -10.09
C ILE A 421 -2.12 -22.40 -10.93
N ASN A 422 -1.77 -22.26 -12.21
CA ASN A 422 -1.70 -23.38 -13.16
C ASN A 422 -0.31 -24.02 -13.20
N GLU A 423 -0.16 -25.12 -13.95
CA GLU A 423 1.10 -25.87 -14.04
C GLU A 423 2.26 -25.05 -14.63
N GLU A 424 2.00 -24.23 -15.67
CA GLU A 424 3.03 -23.38 -16.29
C GLU A 424 3.55 -22.33 -15.29
N GLU A 425 2.63 -21.66 -14.59
CA GLU A 425 2.91 -20.67 -13.54
C GLU A 425 3.72 -21.29 -12.40
N LYS A 426 3.30 -22.46 -11.89
CA LYS A 426 4.04 -23.20 -10.85
C LYS A 426 5.45 -23.54 -11.30
N ASN A 427 5.60 -24.09 -12.51
CA ASN A 427 6.90 -24.53 -13.02
C ASN A 427 7.86 -23.34 -13.19
N GLU A 428 7.40 -22.22 -13.76
CA GLU A 428 8.21 -21.00 -13.90
C GLU A 428 8.73 -20.52 -12.54
N LEU A 429 7.83 -20.41 -11.55
CA LEU A 429 8.17 -19.93 -10.20
C LEU A 429 9.10 -20.91 -9.47
N LEU A 430 8.82 -22.22 -9.50
CA LEU A 430 9.66 -23.21 -8.82
C LEU A 430 11.05 -23.34 -9.46
N ASN A 431 11.14 -23.19 -10.79
CA ASN A 431 12.41 -23.17 -11.51
C ASN A 431 13.22 -21.92 -11.17
N LEU A 432 12.59 -20.74 -11.19
CA LEU A 432 13.24 -19.49 -10.78
C LEU A 432 13.79 -19.59 -9.36
N LEU A 433 12.97 -20.06 -8.42
CA LEU A 433 13.31 -20.15 -7.00
C LEU A 433 14.23 -21.33 -6.66
N GLN A 434 14.47 -22.24 -7.60
CA GLN A 434 15.30 -23.44 -7.40
C GLN A 434 14.94 -24.21 -6.11
N LEU A 435 13.63 -24.36 -5.84
CA LEU A 435 13.13 -25.01 -4.63
C LEU A 435 13.05 -26.54 -4.73
N LEU A 436 13.18 -27.06 -5.95
CA LEU A 436 13.09 -28.48 -6.22
C LEU A 436 14.41 -28.96 -6.81
N ASN A 437 15.07 -29.86 -6.10
CA ASN A 437 16.28 -30.52 -6.57
C ASN A 437 16.02 -32.03 -6.71
N PRO A 438 16.11 -32.62 -7.92
CA PRO A 438 15.89 -34.05 -8.13
C PRO A 438 16.79 -34.98 -7.32
N SER A 439 17.92 -34.48 -6.79
CA SER A 439 18.80 -35.24 -5.90
C SER A 439 18.35 -35.27 -4.43
N ASP A 440 17.37 -34.45 -4.05
CA ASP A 440 16.87 -34.42 -2.68
C ASP A 440 15.97 -35.65 -2.40
N SER A 441 16.17 -36.28 -1.24
CA SER A 441 15.43 -37.49 -0.86
C SER A 441 13.90 -37.31 -0.79
N ASN A 442 13.43 -36.09 -0.54
CA ASN A 442 12.01 -35.73 -0.47
C ASN A 442 11.47 -35.11 -1.78
N TYR A 443 12.24 -35.10 -2.87
CA TYR A 443 11.86 -34.43 -4.13
C TYR A 443 10.46 -34.82 -4.62
N ASN A 444 10.17 -36.13 -4.73
CA ASN A 444 8.89 -36.62 -5.26
C ASN A 444 7.70 -36.19 -4.38
N THR A 445 7.89 -36.22 -3.06
CA THR A 445 6.88 -35.76 -2.11
C THR A 445 6.64 -34.27 -2.26
N LEU A 446 7.70 -33.45 -2.24
CA LEU A 446 7.59 -31.99 -2.33
C LEU A 446 7.01 -31.54 -3.68
N LYS A 447 7.41 -32.18 -4.78
CA LYS A 447 6.83 -31.93 -6.11
C LYS A 447 5.33 -32.23 -6.13
N SER A 448 4.92 -33.38 -5.60
CA SER A 448 3.51 -33.76 -5.55
C SER A 448 2.68 -32.81 -4.68
N GLU A 449 3.25 -32.32 -3.57
CA GLU A 449 2.61 -31.31 -2.73
C GLU A 449 2.38 -29.98 -3.47
N PHE A 450 3.38 -29.49 -4.21
CA PHE A 450 3.21 -28.28 -5.03
C PHE A 450 2.23 -28.50 -6.19
N ASP A 451 2.25 -29.68 -6.82
CA ASP A 451 1.35 -30.01 -7.93
C ASP A 451 -0.11 -30.04 -7.50
N ALA A 452 -0.40 -30.52 -6.29
CA ALA A 452 -1.75 -30.61 -5.75
C ALA A 452 -2.39 -29.24 -5.40
N ILE A 453 -1.59 -28.18 -5.20
CA ILE A 453 -2.10 -26.87 -4.79
C ILE A 453 -2.81 -26.19 -5.97
N ILE A 454 -4.02 -25.67 -5.76
CA ILE A 454 -4.77 -24.95 -6.81
C ILE A 454 -4.73 -23.44 -6.57
N MET A 455 -4.83 -23.00 -5.32
CA MET A 455 -4.92 -21.58 -4.97
C MET A 455 -3.55 -20.92 -4.87
N LEU A 456 -3.45 -19.68 -5.35
CA LEU A 456 -2.21 -18.91 -5.36
C LEU A 456 -1.68 -18.61 -3.94
N ASP A 457 -2.57 -18.36 -2.97
CA ASP A 457 -2.20 -18.09 -1.58
C ASP A 457 -1.67 -19.34 -0.86
N GLU A 458 -2.29 -20.50 -1.06
CA GLU A 458 -1.78 -21.78 -0.59
C GLU A 458 -0.39 -22.08 -1.16
N PHE A 459 -0.18 -21.78 -2.45
CA PHE A 459 1.10 -21.95 -3.11
C PHE A 459 2.16 -21.02 -2.53
N PHE A 460 1.80 -19.77 -2.26
CA PHE A 460 2.67 -18.79 -1.61
C PHE A 460 3.12 -19.24 -0.23
N PHE A 461 2.18 -19.62 0.64
CA PHE A 461 2.52 -20.05 2.00
C PHE A 461 3.30 -21.37 2.00
N LYS A 462 3.11 -22.23 0.98
CA LYS A 462 3.95 -23.41 0.79
C LYS A 462 5.39 -23.03 0.41
N ILE A 463 5.60 -22.06 -0.48
CA ILE A 463 6.94 -21.53 -0.78
C ILE A 463 7.59 -20.99 0.50
N LEU A 464 6.89 -20.15 1.26
CA LEU A 464 7.41 -19.58 2.50
C LEU A 464 7.78 -20.65 3.53
N ALA A 465 6.99 -21.72 3.64
CA ALA A 465 7.30 -22.86 4.50
C ALA A 465 8.59 -23.58 4.07
N VAL A 466 8.79 -23.81 2.78
CA VAL A 466 10.00 -24.45 2.24
C VAL A 466 11.22 -23.56 2.45
N LEU A 467 11.11 -22.26 2.16
CA LEU A 467 12.18 -21.29 2.39
C LEU A 467 12.54 -21.21 3.88
N HIS A 468 11.54 -21.18 4.76
CA HIS A 468 11.77 -21.16 6.21
C HIS A 468 12.53 -22.39 6.66
N ASP A 469 12.11 -23.59 6.24
CA ASP A 469 12.79 -24.84 6.60
C ASP A 469 14.26 -24.84 6.12
N LYS A 470 14.51 -24.31 4.92
CA LYS A 470 15.85 -24.19 4.34
C LYS A 470 16.77 -23.23 5.10
N TYR A 471 16.24 -22.12 5.61
CA TYR A 471 17.06 -21.02 6.17
C TYR A 471 16.98 -20.85 7.69
N LYS A 472 16.04 -21.49 8.39
CA LYS A 472 15.84 -21.31 9.86
C LYS A 472 17.09 -21.56 10.72
N ASP A 473 18.02 -22.38 10.23
CA ASP A 473 19.24 -22.74 10.97
C ASP A 473 20.54 -22.20 10.35
N ASN A 474 20.51 -21.76 9.08
CA ASN A 474 21.67 -21.22 8.37
C ASN A 474 21.23 -20.02 7.51
N ASN A 475 21.36 -18.83 8.08
CA ASN A 475 20.93 -17.58 7.45
C ASN A 475 21.80 -16.41 7.94
N ILE A 476 21.70 -15.27 7.26
CA ILE A 476 22.36 -14.01 7.64
C ILE A 476 21.32 -12.96 8.04
N CYS A 477 20.29 -12.79 7.22
CA CYS A 477 19.24 -11.80 7.39
C CYS A 477 18.32 -12.15 8.56
N LEU A 478 17.89 -13.41 8.76
CA LEU A 478 16.93 -13.72 9.82
C LEU A 478 17.54 -13.52 11.21
N ASP A 479 18.77 -13.98 11.42
CA ASP A 479 19.50 -13.85 12.67
C ASP A 479 19.75 -12.38 13.02
N ALA A 480 20.10 -11.56 12.03
CA ALA A 480 20.33 -10.12 12.22
C ALA A 480 19.01 -9.34 12.42
N MET A 481 17.99 -9.62 11.61
CA MET A 481 16.85 -8.71 11.41
C MET A 481 15.57 -9.18 12.08
N TYR A 482 15.41 -10.46 12.41
CA TYR A 482 14.21 -10.95 13.11
C TYR A 482 14.37 -10.87 14.64
N GLY A 483 15.58 -11.08 15.15
CA GLY A 483 15.93 -10.94 16.57
C GLY A 483 15.62 -12.15 17.46
N LYS A 484 15.08 -13.24 16.90
CA LYS A 484 14.86 -14.53 17.58
C LYS A 484 14.78 -15.68 16.57
N LYS A 485 15.02 -16.92 16.99
CA LYS A 485 14.72 -18.07 16.14
C LYS A 485 13.21 -18.30 16.02
N THR A 486 12.74 -18.64 14.83
CA THR A 486 11.35 -19.00 14.56
C THR A 486 11.22 -20.49 14.29
N SER A 487 10.24 -21.12 14.92
CA SER A 487 9.90 -22.53 14.69
C SER A 487 8.78 -22.72 13.67
N ILE A 488 8.13 -21.64 13.25
CA ILE A 488 6.95 -21.65 12.37
C ILE A 488 7.21 -20.65 11.23
N PRO A 489 6.86 -21.00 9.98
CA PRO A 489 6.96 -20.08 8.85
C PRO A 489 5.95 -18.91 8.97
N PRO A 490 6.20 -17.78 8.30
CA PRO A 490 5.26 -16.66 8.30
C PRO A 490 3.96 -17.03 7.62
N LYS A 491 2.84 -16.65 8.23
CA LYS A 491 1.49 -16.89 7.70
C LYS A 491 0.51 -15.85 8.24
N TRP A 492 -0.48 -15.49 7.42
CA TRP A 492 -1.62 -14.66 7.82
C TRP A 492 -2.90 -15.15 7.14
N ASP A 493 -4.04 -14.70 7.64
CA ASP A 493 -5.33 -14.95 6.98
C ASP A 493 -5.44 -14.11 5.70
N ASN A 494 -6.14 -14.63 4.69
CA ASN A 494 -6.28 -13.92 3.42
C ASN A 494 -7.14 -12.65 3.61
N PHE A 495 -6.46 -11.50 3.71
CA PHE A 495 -7.07 -10.20 3.96
C PHE A 495 -7.78 -9.65 2.73
N ASN A 496 -7.32 -9.97 1.51
CA ASN A 496 -8.05 -9.61 0.29
C ASN A 496 -9.45 -10.25 0.27
N LYS A 497 -9.56 -11.52 0.68
CA LYS A 497 -10.85 -12.19 0.87
C LYS A 497 -11.72 -11.47 1.90
N TYR A 498 -11.13 -11.17 3.07
CA TYR A 498 -11.83 -10.44 4.12
C TYR A 498 -12.36 -9.08 3.63
N GLN A 499 -11.55 -8.33 2.87
CA GLN A 499 -11.95 -7.07 2.25
C GLN A 499 -13.13 -7.23 1.29
N THR A 500 -13.09 -8.23 0.40
CA THR A 500 -14.22 -8.56 -0.49
C THR A 500 -15.49 -8.84 0.32
N GLU A 501 -15.40 -9.66 1.37
CA GLU A 501 -16.53 -9.97 2.25
C GLU A 501 -17.08 -8.71 2.97
N ARG A 502 -16.21 -7.75 3.33
CA ARG A 502 -16.63 -6.48 3.91
C ARG A 502 -17.32 -5.57 2.90
N HIS A 503 -16.83 -5.49 1.67
CA HIS A 503 -17.53 -4.77 0.58
C HIS A 503 -18.88 -5.39 0.26
N LEU A 504 -19.00 -6.72 0.25
CA LEU A 504 -20.28 -7.40 0.08
C LEU A 504 -21.30 -7.04 1.17
N LYS A 505 -20.85 -6.81 2.41
CA LYS A 505 -21.68 -6.32 3.52
C LYS A 505 -22.05 -4.85 3.37
N GLN A 506 -21.17 -4.01 2.83
CA GLN A 506 -21.45 -2.57 2.62
C GLN A 506 -22.58 -2.32 1.62
N ILE A 507 -22.78 -3.22 0.66
CA ILE A 507 -23.84 -3.12 -0.35
C ILE A 507 -25.13 -3.83 0.04
N VAL A 508 -25.28 -4.24 1.31
CA VAL A 508 -26.54 -4.74 1.87
C VAL A 508 -27.26 -3.58 2.54
N SER A 509 -28.57 -3.48 2.32
CA SER A 509 -29.38 -2.44 2.94
C SER A 509 -29.38 -2.56 4.46
N PHE A 510 -29.27 -1.40 5.09
CA PHE A 510 -29.37 -1.26 6.52
C PHE A 510 -30.85 -1.31 6.94
N CYS A 511 -31.17 -2.21 7.86
CA CYS A 511 -32.46 -2.28 8.54
C CYS A 511 -32.21 -1.98 10.03
N ASP A 512 -32.89 -0.98 10.59
CA ASP A 512 -32.94 -0.78 12.03
C ASP A 512 -33.65 -1.98 12.66
N ASN A 513 -32.96 -2.72 13.52
CA ASN A 513 -33.58 -3.77 14.34
C ASN A 513 -34.14 -3.19 15.63
#